data_AF-A0A3M0GAL5-F1
#
_entry.id   AF-A0A3M0GAL5-F1
#
_cell.length_a   1.000
_cell.length_b   1.000
_cell.length_c   1.000
_cell.angle_alpha   90.00
_cell.angle_beta   90.00
_cell.angle_gamma   90.00
#
_symmetry.space_group_name_H-M   'P 1'
#
loop_
_entity.id
_entity.type
_entity.pdbx_description
1 polymer ?
#
loop_
_entity_poly.entity_id
_entity_poly.type
_entity_poly.pdbx_seq_one_letter_code
_entity_poly.pdbx_strand_id
1 'polypeptide(L)'
;MRTLLAVASSAALIAGLAITTAPLAHAAPPSYTIEVLPALPGDEYVRAASINDAGDVAGTSSDGVRTDLVVWRATTRQSPQVVVKGAAEVAGISGNGVVAGNTTAETTWWRPFIWRNGSLSVLQNGASQDNRFIDVSETGTVLDMAGSIWSSIESRTVLPHTLAGTTLTGVQTNGISGSGNFVVGSNHSGAGQTPLRWAGKTLQALGKPSGSVASEGGSVNDRGVAVGTATMKNGSDRSVIWDASGKPSWLPTAPGLDVQGPTAINNSGLIVGAGRASAETMAGYDRGVLWAEGKVHDLNDLITLPKGVTVKAAFDVNNAGQITGLVNVADGSYYGVTRGFVATPKAFDVYTTPGTHHYNGRDWKTTCEPYSRTTRCRTEIQATTIQVINGRYVHAKGWAFNNLTYLPSARTLWKSNPLAQPGNHTINGRQWKTECDNAHTGRNGCRSYMLVSVITATATTGGGYTYAVRDAWVFNNIVRFS
;
A
#
# COMPACT_ATOMS: atom_id res chain seq x y z
N MET A 1 29.13 26.33 33.14
CA MET A 1 27.85 26.99 32.83
C MET A 1 26.99 26.03 32.00
N ARG A 2 25.80 25.65 32.51
CA ARG A 2 24.84 24.79 31.77
C ARG A 2 23.90 25.69 30.98
N THR A 3 24.13 25.85 29.68
CA THR A 3 23.30 26.67 28.79
C THR A 3 22.03 25.89 28.41
N LEU A 4 20.85 26.40 28.80
CA LEU A 4 19.52 25.84 28.50
C LEU A 4 19.08 26.20 27.07
N LEU A 5 18.14 25.43 26.50
CA LEU A 5 17.54 25.74 25.20
C LEU A 5 16.63 26.98 25.29
N ALA A 6 17.00 28.05 24.61
CA ALA A 6 16.20 29.27 24.52
C ALA A 6 14.92 29.05 23.69
N VAL A 7 13.81 29.66 24.12
CA VAL A 7 12.55 29.70 23.37
C VAL A 7 12.69 30.74 22.26
N ALA A 8 13.11 30.33 21.07
CA ALA A 8 12.94 31.18 19.89
C ALA A 8 11.46 31.12 19.49
N SER A 9 10.79 32.28 19.54
CA SER A 9 9.42 32.42 19.09
C SER A 9 9.36 32.25 17.58
N SER A 10 9.13 31.03 17.10
CA SER A 10 8.68 30.82 15.73
C SER A 10 7.21 31.22 15.65
N ALA A 11 6.97 32.51 15.51
CA ALA A 11 5.66 33.00 15.12
C ALA A 11 5.39 32.53 13.68
N ALA A 12 4.47 31.58 13.51
CA ALA A 12 3.67 31.58 12.29
C ALA A 12 2.69 32.75 12.44
N LEU A 13 3.03 33.90 11.87
CA LEU A 13 1.99 34.85 11.46
C LEU A 13 1.13 34.12 10.44
N ILE A 14 -0.19 34.14 10.63
CA ILE A 14 -1.12 34.04 9.49
C ILE A 14 -1.04 35.41 8.80
N ALA A 15 0.06 35.68 8.10
CA ALA A 15 0.19 36.80 7.18
C ALA A 15 1.27 36.44 6.15
N GLY A 16 0.95 36.71 4.88
CA GLY A 16 1.65 36.24 3.70
C GLY A 16 3.17 36.36 3.76
N LEU A 17 3.84 35.26 3.39
CA LEU A 17 5.22 35.31 2.90
C LEU A 17 5.21 35.07 1.40
N ALA A 18 6.04 35.87 0.71
CA ALA A 18 6.35 35.73 -0.70
C ALA A 18 6.77 34.29 -1.02
N ILE A 19 6.15 33.72 -2.05
CA ILE A 19 6.51 32.42 -2.61
C ILE A 19 7.81 32.62 -3.38
N THR A 20 8.96 32.43 -2.73
CA THR A 20 10.14 32.00 -3.47
C THR A 20 9.84 30.59 -3.95
N THR A 21 9.72 30.39 -5.26
CA THR A 21 9.57 29.08 -5.88
C THR A 21 10.87 28.31 -5.70
N ALA A 22 11.09 27.77 -4.49
CA ALA A 22 11.97 26.63 -4.35
C ALA A 22 11.38 25.52 -5.24
N PRO A 23 12.20 24.83 -6.05
CA PRO A 23 11.71 23.69 -6.82
C PRO A 23 10.97 22.76 -5.86
N LEU A 24 9.82 22.24 -6.29
CA LEU A 24 9.07 21.26 -5.52
C LEU A 24 10.04 20.12 -5.17
N ALA A 25 10.41 20.03 -3.89
CA ALA A 25 11.15 18.89 -3.39
C ALA A 25 10.29 17.67 -3.69
N HIS A 26 10.78 16.80 -4.56
CA HIS A 26 10.11 15.55 -4.88
C HIS A 26 9.87 14.76 -3.60
N ALA A 27 8.74 14.04 -3.53
CA ALA A 27 8.49 13.16 -2.40
C ALA A 27 9.63 12.15 -2.27
N ALA A 28 10.12 11.94 -1.05
CA ALA A 28 11.12 10.93 -0.78
C ALA A 28 10.46 9.58 -1.05
N PRO A 29 11.06 8.71 -1.88
CA PRO A 29 10.41 7.46 -2.23
C PRO A 29 10.24 6.59 -0.98
N PRO A 30 9.20 5.74 -0.93
CA PRO A 30 8.98 4.87 0.22
C PRO A 30 10.19 3.95 0.40
N SER A 31 10.58 3.69 1.65
CA SER A 31 11.71 2.81 1.95
C SER A 31 11.26 1.57 2.69
N TYR A 32 11.94 0.46 2.45
CA TYR A 32 11.54 -0.87 2.92
C TYR A 32 12.71 -1.62 3.57
N THR A 33 12.39 -2.46 4.55
CA THR A 33 13.25 -3.57 5.00
C THR A 33 12.76 -4.87 4.38
N ILE A 34 13.67 -5.83 4.16
CA ILE A 34 13.33 -7.12 3.59
C ILE A 34 13.67 -8.26 4.54
N GLU A 35 12.77 -9.23 4.62
CA GLU A 35 13.00 -10.56 5.18
C GLU A 35 12.91 -11.58 4.04
N VAL A 36 13.95 -12.40 3.88
CA VAL A 36 13.94 -13.53 2.93
C VAL A 36 13.36 -14.74 3.66
N LEU A 37 12.33 -15.35 3.09
CA LEU A 37 11.60 -16.45 3.72
C LEU A 37 12.39 -17.75 3.62
N PRO A 38 12.51 -18.51 4.72
CA PRO A 38 13.21 -19.78 4.71
C PRO A 38 12.42 -20.85 3.95
N ALA A 39 13.15 -21.77 3.33
CA ALA A 39 12.62 -23.00 2.76
C ALA A 39 12.39 -24.05 3.87
N LEU A 40 11.59 -25.07 3.57
CA LEU A 40 11.59 -26.29 4.39
C LEU A 40 12.98 -26.97 4.30
N PRO A 41 13.38 -27.77 5.30
CA PRO A 41 14.64 -28.50 5.26
C PRO A 41 14.78 -29.36 3.99
N GLY A 42 15.83 -29.12 3.21
CA GLY A 42 16.10 -29.83 1.96
C GLY A 42 15.51 -29.18 0.71
N ASP A 43 14.63 -28.20 0.84
CA ASP A 43 14.03 -27.50 -0.29
C ASP A 43 14.92 -26.33 -0.78
N GLU A 44 14.92 -26.11 -2.09
CA GLU A 44 15.77 -25.15 -2.78
C GLU A 44 15.00 -24.00 -3.43
N TYR A 45 13.68 -24.07 -3.51
CA TYR A 45 12.83 -23.06 -4.10
C TYR A 45 11.73 -22.62 -3.13
N VAL A 46 11.57 -21.30 -2.99
CA VAL A 46 10.48 -20.71 -2.19
C VAL A 46 9.76 -19.68 -3.01
N ARG A 47 8.43 -19.75 -3.03
CA ARG A 47 7.55 -18.73 -3.61
C ARG A 47 6.65 -18.16 -2.53
N ALA A 48 6.75 -16.86 -2.26
CA ALA A 48 5.81 -16.14 -1.40
C ALA A 48 4.71 -15.52 -2.28
N ALA A 49 3.53 -16.14 -2.33
CA ALA A 49 2.52 -15.84 -3.34
C ALA A 49 1.50 -14.79 -2.87
N SER A 50 1.06 -14.87 -1.61
CA SER A 50 0.00 -14.02 -1.06
C SER A 50 0.27 -13.65 0.39
N ILE A 51 -0.18 -12.47 0.82
CA ILE A 51 -0.05 -11.95 2.18
C ILE A 51 -1.38 -11.39 2.67
N ASN A 52 -1.80 -11.77 3.88
CA ASN A 52 -3.00 -11.19 4.49
C ASN A 52 -2.69 -9.91 5.29
N ASP A 53 -3.73 -9.21 5.74
CA ASP A 53 -3.60 -7.99 6.56
C ASP A 53 -3.00 -8.23 7.96
N ALA A 54 -3.00 -9.47 8.46
CA ALA A 54 -2.28 -9.85 9.68
C ALA A 54 -0.77 -10.04 9.44
N GLY A 55 -0.33 -10.04 8.18
CA GLY A 55 1.05 -10.25 7.78
C GLY A 55 1.45 -11.73 7.74
N ASP A 56 0.52 -12.67 7.68
CA ASP A 56 0.81 -14.08 7.37
C ASP A 56 0.94 -14.25 5.85
N VAL A 57 1.85 -15.12 5.42
CA VAL A 57 2.09 -15.38 3.98
C VAL A 57 1.79 -16.81 3.65
N ALA A 58 1.04 -17.04 2.58
CA ALA A 58 0.92 -18.34 1.95
C ALA A 58 1.77 -18.40 0.68
N GLY A 59 2.38 -19.56 0.47
CA GLY A 59 3.21 -19.80 -0.70
C GLY A 59 3.63 -21.25 -0.80
N THR A 60 4.72 -21.51 -1.52
CA THR A 60 5.23 -22.87 -1.72
C THR A 60 6.70 -23.00 -1.40
N SER A 61 7.10 -24.21 -0.98
CA SER A 61 8.47 -24.65 -0.77
C SER A 61 8.70 -25.92 -1.59
N SER A 62 9.82 -26.01 -2.31
CA SER A 62 10.07 -27.11 -3.25
C SER A 62 11.53 -27.53 -3.33
N ASP A 63 11.76 -28.83 -3.50
CA ASP A 63 13.05 -29.46 -3.80
C ASP A 63 13.30 -29.65 -5.32
N GLY A 64 12.45 -29.07 -6.17
CA GLY A 64 12.47 -29.24 -7.63
C GLY A 64 11.63 -30.41 -8.17
N VAL A 65 11.16 -31.31 -7.30
CA VAL A 65 10.27 -32.43 -7.66
C VAL A 65 8.95 -32.34 -6.89
N ARG A 66 9.03 -32.20 -5.57
CA ARG A 66 7.92 -31.98 -4.66
C ARG A 66 7.72 -30.49 -4.46
N THR A 67 6.46 -30.05 -4.44
CA THR A 67 6.08 -28.68 -4.07
C THR A 67 5.05 -28.73 -2.95
N ASP A 68 5.46 -28.33 -1.75
CA ASP A 68 4.60 -28.24 -0.58
C ASP A 68 4.01 -26.83 -0.48
N LEU A 69 2.74 -26.76 -0.08
CA LEU A 69 2.10 -25.50 0.27
C LEU A 69 2.38 -25.17 1.73
N VAL A 70 2.89 -23.98 1.98
CA VAL A 70 3.32 -23.55 3.30
C VAL A 70 2.76 -22.18 3.67
N VAL A 71 2.61 -21.97 4.98
CA VAL A 71 2.27 -20.68 5.58
C VAL A 71 3.37 -20.22 6.51
N TRP A 72 3.91 -19.02 6.26
CA TRP A 72 4.81 -18.33 7.18
C TRP A 72 3.99 -17.32 8.00
N ARG A 73 3.74 -17.65 9.26
CA ARG A 73 3.02 -16.74 10.17
C ARG A 73 3.87 -15.52 10.50
N ALA A 74 3.25 -14.35 10.63
CA ALA A 74 3.94 -13.10 10.97
C ALA A 74 4.82 -13.22 12.23
N THR A 75 4.34 -13.98 13.22
CA THR A 75 5.02 -14.19 14.51
C THR A 75 6.10 -15.28 14.49
N THR A 76 6.08 -16.17 13.50
CA THR A 76 6.97 -17.35 13.44
C THR A 76 7.50 -17.59 12.02
N ARG A 77 7.94 -16.52 11.34
CA ARG A 77 8.44 -16.55 9.96
C ARG A 77 9.57 -17.56 9.72
N GLN A 78 10.35 -17.88 10.75
CA GLN A 78 11.48 -18.80 10.64
C GLN A 78 11.09 -20.28 10.66
N SER A 79 9.82 -20.61 10.91
CA SER A 79 9.33 -22.00 10.97
C SER A 79 8.01 -22.13 10.22
N PRO A 80 8.04 -22.26 8.88
CA PRO A 80 6.82 -22.38 8.08
C PRO A 80 6.00 -23.61 8.45
N GLN A 81 4.68 -23.42 8.47
CA GLN A 81 3.71 -24.50 8.64
C GLN A 81 3.39 -25.13 7.28
N VAL A 82 3.53 -26.45 7.15
CA VAL A 82 3.05 -27.18 5.98
C VAL A 82 1.53 -27.33 6.05
N VAL A 83 0.84 -26.86 5.02
CA VAL A 83 -0.63 -26.91 4.89
C VAL A 83 -1.05 -28.07 3.98
N VAL A 84 -0.37 -28.23 2.85
CA VAL A 84 -0.56 -29.34 1.91
C VAL A 84 0.80 -29.90 1.53
N LYS A 85 0.94 -31.22 1.64
CA LYS A 85 2.15 -31.93 1.20
C LYS A 85 2.01 -32.41 -0.24
N GLY A 86 3.01 -32.13 -1.06
CA GLY A 86 3.06 -32.52 -2.46
C GLY A 86 2.14 -31.71 -3.37
N ALA A 87 2.61 -31.49 -4.61
CA ALA A 87 1.93 -30.87 -5.75
C ALA A 87 0.74 -29.96 -5.38
N ALA A 88 1.05 -28.76 -4.89
CA ALA A 88 0.07 -27.76 -4.52
C ALA A 88 0.45 -26.37 -5.02
N GLU A 89 -0.58 -25.57 -5.33
CA GLU A 89 -0.48 -24.17 -5.73
C GLU A 89 -1.39 -23.32 -4.84
N VAL A 90 -0.89 -22.16 -4.43
CA VAL A 90 -1.62 -21.20 -3.60
C VAL A 90 -2.45 -20.27 -4.47
N ALA A 91 -3.72 -20.10 -4.12
CA ALA A 91 -4.56 -19.02 -4.60
C ALA A 91 -4.44 -17.80 -3.69
N GLY A 92 -4.53 -17.99 -2.37
CA GLY A 92 -4.40 -16.88 -1.42
C GLY A 92 -4.57 -17.29 0.03
N ILE A 93 -4.38 -16.32 0.93
CA ILE A 93 -4.63 -16.43 2.36
C ILE A 93 -5.47 -15.24 2.83
N SER A 94 -6.46 -15.50 3.67
CA SER A 94 -7.32 -14.48 4.29
C SER A 94 -6.84 -14.06 5.68
N GLY A 95 -7.34 -12.93 6.19
CA GLY A 95 -7.03 -12.42 7.52
C GLY A 95 -7.44 -13.33 8.68
N ASN A 96 -8.40 -14.24 8.48
CA ASN A 96 -8.76 -15.28 9.46
C ASN A 96 -8.04 -16.62 9.24
N GLY A 97 -7.05 -16.67 8.33
CA GLY A 97 -6.19 -17.83 8.12
C GLY A 97 -6.79 -18.92 7.22
N VAL A 98 -7.88 -18.65 6.49
CA VAL A 98 -8.30 -19.53 5.39
C VAL A 98 -7.29 -19.45 4.28
N VAL A 99 -6.82 -20.61 3.83
CA VAL A 99 -5.90 -20.76 2.69
C VAL A 99 -6.64 -21.53 1.61
N ALA A 100 -6.63 -21.03 0.39
CA ALA A 100 -7.19 -21.73 -0.75
C ALA A 100 -6.15 -21.93 -1.83
N GLY A 101 -6.40 -22.89 -2.70
CA GLY A 101 -5.49 -23.23 -3.76
C GLY A 101 -5.96 -24.44 -4.54
N ASN A 102 -5.02 -25.05 -5.23
CA ASN A 102 -5.25 -26.24 -6.04
C ASN A 102 -4.20 -27.28 -5.67
N THR A 103 -4.57 -28.56 -5.64
CA THR A 103 -3.64 -29.64 -5.28
C THR A 103 -3.99 -30.94 -5.99
N THR A 104 -3.01 -31.82 -6.13
CA THR A 104 -3.23 -33.24 -6.44
C THR A 104 -3.16 -34.12 -5.19
N ALA A 105 -3.06 -33.54 -3.99
CA ALA A 105 -3.15 -34.30 -2.76
C ALA A 105 -4.52 -34.99 -2.68
N GLU A 106 -4.53 -36.27 -2.34
CA GLU A 106 -5.75 -37.10 -2.23
C GLU A 106 -6.49 -37.36 -3.56
N THR A 107 -5.93 -36.92 -4.70
CA THR A 107 -6.59 -36.99 -6.02
C THR A 107 -5.61 -37.33 -7.14
N THR A 108 -6.12 -37.79 -8.29
CA THR A 108 -5.30 -38.04 -9.50
C THR A 108 -5.16 -36.83 -10.41
N TRP A 109 -5.94 -35.77 -10.16
CA TRP A 109 -6.01 -34.56 -10.96
C TRP A 109 -5.97 -33.34 -10.06
N TRP A 110 -5.49 -32.21 -10.57
CA TRP A 110 -5.56 -30.94 -9.83
C TRP A 110 -7.00 -30.61 -9.45
N ARG A 111 -7.20 -30.35 -8.15
CA ARG A 111 -8.50 -30.00 -7.57
C ARG A 111 -8.37 -28.79 -6.65
N PRO A 112 -9.38 -27.90 -6.66
CA PRO A 112 -9.49 -26.84 -5.67
C PRO A 112 -9.57 -27.39 -4.25
N PHE A 113 -8.96 -26.70 -3.31
CA PHE A 113 -9.09 -26.97 -1.89
C PHE A 113 -9.32 -25.69 -1.10
N ILE A 114 -9.96 -25.83 0.06
CA ILE A 114 -9.98 -24.83 1.12
C ILE A 114 -9.40 -25.48 2.37
N TRP A 115 -8.42 -24.82 2.98
CA TRP A 115 -7.88 -25.16 4.28
C TRP A 115 -8.34 -24.13 5.31
N ARG A 116 -8.91 -24.60 6.43
CA ARG A 116 -9.42 -23.75 7.51
C ARG A 116 -9.27 -24.48 8.84
N ASN A 117 -8.71 -23.81 9.85
CA ASN A 117 -8.60 -24.32 11.22
C ASN A 117 -7.96 -25.72 11.32
N GLY A 118 -6.93 -26.01 10.51
CA GLY A 118 -6.24 -27.31 10.53
C GLY A 118 -6.87 -28.39 9.63
N SER A 119 -8.04 -28.15 9.07
CA SER A 119 -8.72 -29.11 8.19
C SER A 119 -8.57 -28.72 6.72
N LEU A 120 -8.18 -29.70 5.90
CA LEU A 120 -8.14 -29.62 4.44
C LEU A 120 -9.45 -30.16 3.86
N SER A 121 -10.09 -29.40 2.98
CA SER A 121 -11.29 -29.82 2.26
C SER A 121 -11.06 -29.67 0.76
N VAL A 122 -11.02 -30.80 0.05
CA VAL A 122 -10.77 -30.86 -1.41
C VAL A 122 -12.09 -31.05 -2.15
N LEU A 123 -12.28 -30.32 -3.25
CA LEU A 123 -13.47 -30.46 -4.09
C LEU A 123 -13.42 -31.78 -4.89
N GLN A 124 -14.25 -32.76 -4.49
CA GLN A 124 -14.22 -34.11 -5.05
C GLN A 124 -15.04 -34.27 -6.35
N ASN A 125 -16.15 -33.54 -6.51
CA ASN A 125 -17.11 -33.71 -7.61
C ASN A 125 -17.54 -32.37 -8.25
N GLY A 126 -17.87 -32.38 -9.55
CA GLY A 126 -18.66 -31.32 -10.20
C GLY A 126 -17.92 -30.10 -10.75
N ALA A 127 -16.58 -30.08 -10.71
CA ALA A 127 -15.78 -29.05 -11.36
C ALA A 127 -15.23 -29.55 -12.70
N SER A 128 -15.40 -28.77 -13.78
CA SER A 128 -14.57 -28.95 -14.97
C SER A 128 -13.09 -28.76 -14.59
N GLN A 129 -12.17 -29.26 -15.43
CA GLN A 129 -10.73 -29.05 -15.24
C GLN A 129 -10.33 -27.55 -15.15
N ASP A 130 -11.23 -26.65 -15.54
CA ASP A 130 -11.04 -25.20 -15.58
C ASP A 130 -11.43 -24.46 -14.28
N ASN A 131 -12.09 -25.14 -13.32
CA ASN A 131 -12.45 -24.52 -12.05
C ASN A 131 -11.24 -24.52 -11.11
N ARG A 132 -10.36 -23.54 -11.31
CA ARG A 132 -9.18 -23.29 -10.48
C ARG A 132 -9.48 -22.17 -9.48
N PHE A 133 -9.13 -22.34 -8.21
CA PHE A 133 -9.12 -21.21 -7.26
C PHE A 133 -7.94 -20.29 -7.57
N ILE A 134 -8.21 -18.98 -7.57
CA ILE A 134 -7.25 -17.97 -8.04
C ILE A 134 -6.95 -16.89 -7.01
N ASP A 135 -7.87 -16.61 -6.08
CA ASP A 135 -7.70 -15.55 -5.10
C ASP A 135 -8.58 -15.78 -3.86
N VAL A 136 -8.21 -15.14 -2.75
CA VAL A 136 -8.92 -15.21 -1.46
C VAL A 136 -9.00 -13.81 -0.86
N SER A 137 -10.23 -13.35 -0.59
CA SER A 137 -10.46 -12.09 0.13
C SER A 137 -10.04 -12.19 1.61
N GLU A 138 -9.78 -11.04 2.24
CA GLU A 138 -9.48 -10.96 3.68
C GLU A 138 -10.59 -11.53 4.57
N THR A 139 -11.84 -11.52 4.11
CA THR A 139 -12.99 -12.11 4.82
C THR A 139 -13.07 -13.64 4.71
N GLY A 140 -12.24 -14.26 3.87
CA GLY A 140 -12.21 -15.71 3.64
C GLY A 140 -13.13 -16.19 2.53
N THR A 141 -13.69 -15.29 1.71
CA THR A 141 -14.35 -15.63 0.45
C THR A 141 -13.31 -15.99 -0.59
N VAL A 142 -13.45 -17.14 -1.24
CA VAL A 142 -12.53 -17.67 -2.26
C VAL A 142 -13.12 -17.43 -3.66
N LEU A 143 -12.30 -17.00 -4.60
CA LEU A 143 -12.67 -16.78 -5.99
C LEU A 143 -12.14 -17.88 -6.90
N ASP A 144 -12.98 -18.38 -7.81
CA ASP A 144 -12.55 -19.26 -8.91
C ASP A 144 -12.47 -18.53 -10.25
N MET A 145 -11.63 -19.06 -11.14
CA MET A 145 -11.39 -18.48 -12.47
C MET A 145 -12.66 -18.36 -13.33
N ALA A 146 -13.65 -19.23 -13.12
CA ALA A 146 -14.90 -19.28 -13.89
C ALA A 146 -15.95 -18.25 -13.43
N GLY A 147 -15.66 -17.46 -12.40
CA GLY A 147 -16.55 -16.41 -11.90
C GLY A 147 -17.52 -16.89 -10.83
N SER A 148 -17.08 -17.78 -9.95
CA SER A 148 -17.82 -18.15 -8.74
C SER A 148 -17.07 -17.78 -7.47
N ILE A 149 -17.83 -17.37 -6.46
CA ILE A 149 -17.34 -17.13 -5.11
C ILE A 149 -17.76 -18.26 -4.18
N TRP A 150 -16.87 -18.61 -3.26
CA TRP A 150 -17.01 -19.75 -2.36
C TRP A 150 -16.80 -19.33 -0.91
N SER A 151 -17.73 -19.72 -0.03
CA SER A 151 -17.62 -19.49 1.43
C SER A 151 -17.15 -20.74 2.19
N SER A 152 -17.36 -21.91 1.59
CA SER A 152 -16.82 -23.23 1.93
C SER A 152 -16.69 -24.06 0.65
N ILE A 153 -16.12 -25.26 0.73
CA ILE A 153 -15.97 -26.14 -0.44
C ILE A 153 -17.34 -26.63 -0.98
N GLU A 154 -18.40 -26.57 -0.17
CA GLU A 154 -19.77 -26.95 -0.53
C GLU A 154 -20.66 -25.75 -0.91
N SER A 155 -20.24 -24.53 -0.58
CA SER A 155 -21.06 -23.32 -0.74
C SER A 155 -20.52 -22.42 -1.85
N ARG A 156 -21.09 -22.56 -3.05
CA ARG A 156 -20.74 -21.83 -4.27
C ARG A 156 -21.84 -20.87 -4.68
N THR A 157 -21.47 -19.64 -5.06
CA THR A 157 -22.34 -18.68 -5.74
C THR A 157 -21.71 -18.23 -7.05
N VAL A 158 -22.44 -18.36 -8.16
CA VAL A 158 -21.96 -17.92 -9.49
C VAL A 158 -22.29 -16.45 -9.70
N LEU A 159 -21.31 -15.67 -10.16
CA LEU A 159 -21.49 -14.27 -10.53
C LEU A 159 -22.25 -14.17 -11.87
N PRO A 160 -23.11 -13.16 -12.06
CA PRO A 160 -23.84 -13.03 -13.32
C PRO A 160 -22.89 -12.61 -14.46
N HIS A 161 -23.08 -13.23 -15.62
CA HIS A 161 -22.35 -12.92 -16.87
C HIS A 161 -23.20 -12.10 -17.86
N THR A 162 -24.33 -11.55 -17.42
CA THR A 162 -25.21 -10.74 -18.27
C THR A 162 -24.88 -9.25 -18.12
N LEU A 163 -24.56 -8.61 -19.24
CA LEU A 163 -24.30 -7.18 -19.33
C LEU A 163 -25.28 -6.54 -20.32
N ALA A 164 -26.05 -5.56 -19.85
CA ALA A 164 -27.05 -4.86 -20.66
C ALA A 164 -28.01 -5.78 -21.47
N GLY A 165 -28.41 -6.91 -20.86
CA GLY A 165 -29.30 -7.90 -21.47
C GLY A 165 -28.61 -8.94 -22.37
N THR A 166 -27.30 -8.86 -22.57
CA THR A 166 -26.52 -9.86 -23.33
C THR A 166 -25.71 -10.73 -22.38
N THR A 167 -25.84 -12.06 -22.52
CA THR A 167 -25.00 -13.02 -21.79
C THR A 167 -23.65 -13.13 -22.49
N LEU A 168 -22.59 -12.81 -21.76
CA LEU A 168 -21.22 -12.91 -22.23
C LEU A 168 -20.73 -14.37 -22.18
N THR A 169 -19.87 -14.73 -23.13
CA THR A 169 -19.16 -16.02 -23.17
C THR A 169 -17.66 -15.79 -23.04
N GLY A 170 -16.91 -16.73 -22.47
CA GLY A 170 -15.46 -16.54 -22.26
C GLY A 170 -15.12 -15.52 -21.17
N VAL A 171 -15.99 -15.36 -20.17
CA VAL A 171 -15.72 -14.58 -18.97
C VAL A 171 -14.77 -15.36 -18.06
N GLN A 172 -13.70 -14.70 -17.62
CA GLN A 172 -12.80 -15.20 -16.59
C GLN A 172 -12.63 -14.13 -15.51
N THR A 173 -12.48 -14.54 -14.26
CA THR A 173 -12.13 -13.62 -13.16
C THR A 173 -10.65 -13.74 -12.82
N ASN A 174 -10.10 -12.68 -12.22
CA ASN A 174 -8.67 -12.54 -11.98
C ASN A 174 -8.33 -12.12 -10.54
N GLY A 175 -9.22 -11.39 -9.84
CA GLY A 175 -8.96 -10.99 -8.46
C GLY A 175 -10.20 -10.53 -7.70
N ILE A 176 -10.15 -10.60 -6.37
CA ILE A 176 -11.21 -10.21 -5.44
C ILE A 176 -10.68 -9.19 -4.42
N SER A 177 -11.47 -8.18 -4.09
CA SER A 177 -11.11 -7.19 -3.07
C SER A 177 -11.10 -7.81 -1.66
N GLY A 178 -10.35 -7.24 -0.72
CA GLY A 178 -10.27 -7.73 0.66
C GLY A 178 -11.61 -7.92 1.36
N SER A 179 -12.57 -7.02 1.15
CA SER A 179 -13.94 -7.14 1.67
C SER A 179 -14.79 -8.24 1.00
N GLY A 180 -14.38 -8.75 -0.16
CA GLY A 180 -15.16 -9.64 -1.01
C GLY A 180 -16.25 -8.95 -1.85
N ASN A 181 -16.39 -7.63 -1.76
CA ASN A 181 -17.48 -6.90 -2.42
C ASN A 181 -17.24 -6.62 -3.91
N PHE A 182 -15.97 -6.55 -4.32
CA PHE A 182 -15.57 -6.35 -5.70
C PHE A 182 -14.80 -7.54 -6.24
N VAL A 183 -15.09 -7.91 -7.49
CA VAL A 183 -14.30 -8.87 -8.27
C VAL A 183 -13.94 -8.19 -9.58
N VAL A 184 -12.74 -8.46 -10.10
CA VAL A 184 -12.29 -8.02 -11.42
C VAL A 184 -11.98 -9.23 -12.30
N GLY A 185 -12.16 -9.07 -13.60
CA GLY A 185 -11.92 -10.10 -14.59
C GLY A 185 -11.91 -9.54 -16.00
N SER A 186 -12.07 -10.43 -16.97
CA SER A 186 -12.04 -10.11 -18.39
C SER A 186 -13.05 -10.96 -19.17
N ASN A 187 -13.58 -10.37 -20.24
CA ASN A 187 -14.27 -11.10 -21.29
C ASN A 187 -13.29 -11.36 -22.45
N HIS A 188 -13.08 -12.62 -22.80
CA HIS A 188 -12.17 -13.05 -23.87
C HIS A 188 -12.88 -13.32 -25.20
N SER A 189 -14.20 -13.16 -25.28
CA SER A 189 -14.93 -13.28 -26.54
C SER A 189 -14.83 -12.00 -27.40
N GLY A 190 -14.48 -12.16 -28.68
CA GLY A 190 -14.47 -11.08 -29.68
C GLY A 190 -13.09 -10.48 -30.00
N ALA A 191 -13.07 -9.39 -30.78
CA ALA A 191 -11.86 -8.77 -31.34
C ALA A 191 -11.04 -7.91 -30.35
N GLY A 192 -11.17 -8.15 -29.05
CA GLY A 192 -10.42 -7.47 -28.00
C GLY A 192 -10.93 -7.84 -26.63
N GLN A 193 -10.01 -8.20 -25.72
CA GLN A 193 -10.35 -8.50 -24.34
C GLN A 193 -10.97 -7.27 -23.68
N THR A 194 -12.10 -7.45 -22.99
CA THR A 194 -12.81 -6.37 -22.31
C THR A 194 -12.73 -6.59 -20.80
N PRO A 195 -12.16 -5.63 -20.03
CA PRO A 195 -12.05 -5.75 -18.60
C PRO A 195 -13.43 -5.58 -17.95
N LEU A 196 -13.72 -6.43 -16.97
CA LEU A 196 -14.98 -6.52 -16.27
C LEU A 196 -14.77 -6.28 -14.77
N ARG A 197 -15.79 -5.72 -14.11
CA ARG A 197 -15.85 -5.61 -12.66
C ARG A 197 -17.24 -5.96 -12.15
N TRP A 198 -17.29 -6.73 -11.07
CA TRP A 198 -18.51 -7.01 -10.32
C TRP A 198 -18.51 -6.20 -9.03
N ALA A 199 -19.66 -5.61 -8.69
CA ALA A 199 -19.97 -5.09 -7.37
C ALA A 199 -21.16 -5.87 -6.83
N GLY A 200 -20.89 -6.88 -5.99
CA GLY A 200 -21.87 -7.92 -5.68
C GLY A 200 -22.38 -8.62 -6.95
N LYS A 201 -23.68 -8.50 -7.24
CA LYS A 201 -24.31 -9.09 -8.44
C LYS A 201 -24.38 -8.14 -9.64
N THR A 202 -23.82 -6.94 -9.55
CA THR A 202 -23.84 -5.98 -10.65
C THR A 202 -22.57 -6.09 -11.46
N LEU A 203 -22.69 -6.53 -12.72
CA LEU A 203 -21.60 -6.59 -13.69
C LEU A 203 -21.48 -5.27 -14.45
N GLN A 204 -20.26 -4.77 -14.56
CA GLN A 204 -19.89 -3.59 -15.33
C GLN A 204 -18.71 -3.89 -16.25
N ALA A 205 -18.77 -3.45 -17.51
CA ALA A 205 -17.59 -3.35 -18.35
C ALA A 205 -16.80 -2.09 -17.99
N LEU A 206 -15.49 -2.24 -17.76
CA LEU A 206 -14.59 -1.13 -17.51
C LEU A 206 -14.20 -0.45 -18.84
N GLY A 207 -13.94 0.85 -18.79
CA GLY A 207 -13.67 1.63 -20.00
C GLY A 207 -12.39 1.20 -20.70
N LYS A 208 -12.43 1.11 -22.03
CA LYS A 208 -11.27 0.81 -22.86
C LYS A 208 -10.25 1.96 -22.84
N PRO A 209 -8.98 1.73 -22.46
CA PRO A 209 -7.95 2.76 -22.48
C PRO A 209 -7.72 3.35 -23.89
N SER A 210 -7.52 4.67 -23.97
CA SER A 210 -7.31 5.34 -25.26
C SER A 210 -6.04 4.83 -25.96
N GLY A 211 -6.18 4.37 -27.20
CA GLY A 211 -5.07 3.85 -28.00
C GLY A 211 -4.80 2.35 -27.86
N SER A 212 -5.48 1.65 -26.95
CA SER A 212 -5.38 0.19 -26.84
C SER A 212 -6.28 -0.55 -27.84
N VAL A 213 -6.00 -1.83 -28.06
CA VAL A 213 -6.84 -2.77 -28.83
C VAL A 213 -7.57 -3.75 -27.91
N ALA A 214 -6.93 -4.14 -26.80
CA ALA A 214 -7.46 -5.03 -25.77
C ALA A 214 -7.04 -4.55 -24.37
N SER A 215 -7.74 -5.02 -23.34
CA SER A 215 -7.33 -4.82 -21.94
C SER A 215 -7.93 -5.87 -21.03
N GLU A 216 -7.22 -6.15 -19.95
CA GLU A 216 -7.57 -7.13 -18.93
C GLU A 216 -7.44 -6.54 -17.53
N GLY A 217 -8.35 -6.90 -16.63
CA GLY A 217 -8.27 -6.52 -15.22
C GLY A 217 -7.50 -7.57 -14.43
N GLY A 218 -6.55 -7.16 -13.59
CA GLY A 218 -5.73 -8.05 -12.76
C GLY A 218 -6.20 -8.10 -11.30
N SER A 219 -6.22 -6.94 -10.62
CA SER A 219 -6.54 -6.85 -9.18
C SER A 219 -7.45 -5.66 -8.87
N VAL A 220 -8.16 -5.70 -7.72
CA VAL A 220 -9.13 -4.67 -7.30
C VAL A 220 -9.12 -4.49 -5.79
N ASN A 221 -9.25 -3.24 -5.32
CA ASN A 221 -9.34 -2.93 -3.90
C ASN A 221 -10.77 -2.63 -3.43
N ASP A 222 -10.97 -2.40 -2.12
CA ASP A 222 -12.29 -2.20 -1.51
C ASP A 222 -12.95 -0.86 -1.87
N ARG A 223 -12.23 0.01 -2.57
CA ARG A 223 -12.77 1.24 -3.17
C ARG A 223 -13.27 1.01 -4.59
N GLY A 224 -13.23 -0.23 -5.08
CA GLY A 224 -13.56 -0.60 -6.45
C GLY A 224 -12.51 -0.15 -7.47
N VAL A 225 -11.35 0.36 -7.03
CA VAL A 225 -10.27 0.75 -7.95
C VAL A 225 -9.57 -0.52 -8.43
N ALA A 226 -9.51 -0.69 -9.75
CA ALA A 226 -8.92 -1.87 -10.37
C ALA A 226 -7.66 -1.52 -11.15
N VAL A 227 -6.75 -2.48 -11.28
CA VAL A 227 -5.52 -2.37 -12.06
C VAL A 227 -5.40 -3.54 -13.02
N GLY A 228 -4.65 -3.37 -14.10
CA GLY A 228 -4.41 -4.44 -15.06
C GLY A 228 -3.54 -3.98 -16.22
N THR A 229 -3.72 -4.63 -17.37
CA THR A 229 -2.87 -4.46 -18.55
C THR A 229 -3.71 -4.14 -19.77
N ALA A 230 -3.17 -3.34 -20.69
CA ALA A 230 -3.81 -3.05 -21.96
C ALA A 230 -2.81 -3.20 -23.12
N THR A 231 -3.20 -3.95 -24.14
CA THR A 231 -2.41 -4.15 -25.35
C THR A 231 -2.61 -2.98 -26.29
N MET A 232 -1.53 -2.31 -26.65
CA MET A 232 -1.50 -1.18 -27.58
C MET A 232 -1.56 -1.65 -29.04
N LYS A 233 -1.88 -0.75 -29.99
CA LYS A 233 -1.97 -1.09 -31.43
C LYS A 233 -0.68 -1.66 -32.03
N ASN A 234 0.47 -1.30 -31.48
CA ASN A 234 1.79 -1.82 -31.85
C ASN A 234 2.11 -3.18 -31.19
N GLY A 235 1.17 -3.77 -30.45
CA GLY A 235 1.33 -5.04 -29.76
C GLY A 235 2.02 -4.97 -28.39
N SER A 236 2.52 -3.79 -27.97
CA SER A 236 3.13 -3.66 -26.64
C SER A 236 2.06 -3.56 -25.55
N ASP A 237 2.31 -4.15 -24.39
CA ASP A 237 1.43 -4.02 -23.23
C ASP A 237 1.77 -2.80 -22.37
N ARG A 238 0.75 -2.24 -21.72
CA ARG A 238 0.90 -1.11 -20.80
C ARG A 238 -0.02 -1.23 -19.59
N SER A 239 0.52 -0.93 -18.42
CA SER A 239 -0.20 -0.94 -17.16
C SER A 239 -1.26 0.17 -17.09
N VAL A 240 -2.46 -0.19 -16.65
CA VAL A 240 -3.65 0.67 -16.58
C VAL A 240 -4.30 0.57 -15.19
N ILE A 241 -4.90 1.68 -14.76
CA ILE A 241 -5.75 1.76 -13.57
C ILE A 241 -7.15 2.24 -13.97
N TRP A 242 -8.19 1.63 -13.41
CA TRP A 242 -9.57 2.06 -13.52
C TRP A 242 -10.07 2.57 -12.18
N ASP A 243 -10.67 3.75 -12.18
CA ASP A 243 -11.28 4.31 -10.97
C ASP A 243 -12.58 3.58 -10.58
N ALA A 244 -13.19 3.98 -9.46
CA ALA A 244 -14.44 3.41 -8.98
C ALA A 244 -15.62 3.58 -9.95
N SER A 245 -15.57 4.53 -10.90
CA SER A 245 -16.57 4.67 -11.96
C SER A 245 -16.31 3.76 -13.17
N GLY A 246 -15.11 3.16 -13.24
CA GLY A 246 -14.64 2.33 -14.34
C GLY A 246 -13.92 3.11 -15.43
N LYS A 247 -13.51 4.36 -15.17
CA LYS A 247 -12.78 5.18 -16.13
C LYS A 247 -11.29 4.83 -16.10
N PRO A 248 -10.66 4.52 -17.27
CA PRO A 248 -9.25 4.17 -17.34
C PRO A 248 -8.32 5.38 -17.24
N SER A 249 -7.11 5.15 -16.72
CA SER A 249 -5.95 6.03 -16.80
C SER A 249 -4.68 5.19 -16.90
N TRP A 250 -3.65 5.71 -17.56
CA TRP A 250 -2.37 5.02 -17.66
C TRP A 250 -1.60 5.13 -16.36
N LEU A 251 -1.01 4.02 -15.90
CA LEU A 251 -0.04 4.06 -14.82
C LEU A 251 1.29 4.67 -15.33
N PRO A 252 2.04 5.37 -14.45
CA PRO A 252 3.37 5.89 -14.78
C PRO A 252 4.33 4.80 -15.25
N THR A 253 5.25 5.18 -16.14
CA THR A 253 6.39 4.38 -16.59
C THR A 253 7.70 5.06 -16.18
N ALA A 254 8.82 4.33 -16.18
CA ALA A 254 10.14 4.88 -15.90
C ALA A 254 11.15 4.46 -17.00
N PRO A 255 12.03 5.36 -17.47
CA PRO A 255 13.11 4.98 -18.38
C PRO A 255 14.02 3.91 -17.76
N GLY A 256 14.42 2.91 -18.53
CA GLY A 256 15.26 1.82 -18.04
C GLY A 256 14.54 0.80 -17.14
N LEU A 257 13.21 0.85 -17.08
CA LEU A 257 12.39 -0.15 -16.40
C LEU A 257 11.25 -0.55 -17.33
N ASP A 258 11.37 -1.74 -17.92
CA ASP A 258 10.35 -2.31 -18.79
C ASP A 258 9.28 -3.02 -17.94
N VAL A 259 8.21 -2.30 -17.63
CA VAL A 259 7.15 -2.79 -16.74
C VAL A 259 6.19 -3.70 -17.49
N GLN A 260 5.97 -4.90 -16.96
CA GLN A 260 5.19 -5.93 -17.64
C GLN A 260 3.72 -5.89 -17.21
N GLY A 261 3.44 -5.55 -15.94
CA GLY A 261 2.07 -5.36 -15.48
C GLY A 261 1.93 -5.31 -13.95
N PRO A 262 0.84 -4.73 -13.44
CA PRO A 262 0.50 -4.76 -12.02
C PRO A 262 -0.07 -6.14 -11.64
N THR A 263 0.29 -6.62 -10.46
CA THR A 263 -0.15 -7.91 -9.90
C THR A 263 -1.15 -7.73 -8.76
N ALA A 264 -0.98 -6.70 -7.91
CA ALA A 264 -1.86 -6.45 -6.78
C ALA A 264 -1.99 -4.95 -6.46
N ILE A 265 -3.12 -4.57 -5.83
CA ILE A 265 -3.40 -3.21 -5.33
C ILE A 265 -3.99 -3.28 -3.92
N ASN A 266 -3.52 -2.44 -2.99
CA ASN A 266 -4.12 -2.32 -1.66
C ASN A 266 -5.10 -1.15 -1.52
N ASN A 267 -5.76 -1.04 -0.36
CA ASN A 267 -6.75 0.01 -0.10
C ASN A 267 -6.15 1.42 -0.01
N SER A 268 -4.86 1.55 0.25
CA SER A 268 -4.13 2.84 0.21
C SER A 268 -3.78 3.27 -1.22
N GLY A 269 -3.93 2.39 -2.21
CA GLY A 269 -3.60 2.64 -3.61
C GLY A 269 -2.13 2.36 -3.97
N LEU A 270 -1.40 1.64 -3.11
CA LEU A 270 -0.12 1.04 -3.51
C LEU A 270 -0.39 -0.09 -4.49
N ILE A 271 0.38 -0.13 -5.56
CA ILE A 271 0.26 -1.16 -6.60
C ILE A 271 1.64 -1.79 -6.77
N VAL A 272 1.70 -3.12 -6.84
CA VAL A 272 2.94 -3.85 -7.08
C VAL A 272 2.87 -4.63 -8.37
N GLY A 273 4.02 -5.09 -8.88
CA GLY A 273 4.08 -5.85 -10.11
C GLY A 273 5.46 -6.42 -10.43
N ALA A 274 5.61 -6.82 -11.67
CA ALA A 274 6.87 -7.29 -12.23
C ALA A 274 7.30 -6.46 -13.45
N GLY A 275 8.61 -6.40 -13.67
CA GLY A 275 9.23 -5.73 -14.79
C GLY A 275 10.58 -6.35 -15.14
N ARG A 276 11.27 -5.70 -16.07
CA ARG A 276 12.63 -6.03 -16.48
C ARG A 276 13.55 -4.82 -16.43
N ALA A 277 14.83 -5.06 -16.18
CA ALA A 277 15.87 -4.05 -16.29
C ALA A 277 15.94 -3.40 -17.69
N SER A 278 15.61 -4.18 -18.72
CA SER A 278 15.48 -3.69 -20.09
C SER A 278 14.66 -4.66 -20.94
N ALA A 279 14.10 -4.17 -22.04
CA ALA A 279 13.42 -5.02 -23.03
C ALA A 279 14.39 -6.03 -23.70
N GLU A 280 15.69 -5.76 -23.68
CA GLU A 280 16.75 -6.61 -24.24
C GLU A 280 17.16 -7.75 -23.29
N THR A 281 16.72 -7.72 -22.03
CA THR A 281 16.99 -8.78 -21.06
C THR A 281 16.18 -10.03 -21.39
N MET A 282 16.87 -11.07 -21.89
CA MET A 282 16.26 -12.36 -22.28
C MET A 282 15.82 -13.24 -21.09
N ALA A 283 16.25 -12.95 -19.86
CA ALA A 283 16.07 -13.80 -18.69
C ALA A 283 14.86 -13.40 -17.81
N GLY A 284 13.63 -13.69 -18.25
CA GLY A 284 12.42 -13.60 -17.42
C GLY A 284 12.22 -12.26 -16.68
N TYR A 285 11.38 -12.25 -15.64
CA TYR A 285 11.26 -11.09 -14.74
C TYR A 285 12.49 -11.01 -13.85
N ASP A 286 13.15 -9.85 -13.85
CA ASP A 286 14.32 -9.58 -13.01
C ASP A 286 14.17 -8.32 -12.16
N ARG A 287 12.99 -7.67 -12.16
CA ARG A 287 12.65 -6.51 -11.32
C ARG A 287 11.25 -6.61 -10.71
N GLY A 288 11.16 -6.38 -9.40
CA GLY A 288 9.90 -6.06 -8.75
C GLY A 288 9.61 -4.57 -8.84
N VAL A 289 8.36 -4.18 -9.07
CA VAL A 289 7.99 -2.77 -9.24
C VAL A 289 6.94 -2.34 -8.21
N LEU A 290 7.00 -1.07 -7.82
CA LEU A 290 6.02 -0.42 -6.95
C LEU A 290 5.54 0.87 -7.60
N TRP A 291 4.24 1.00 -7.82
CA TRP A 291 3.63 2.31 -8.04
C TRP A 291 3.20 2.90 -6.70
N ALA A 292 3.82 4.02 -6.37
CA ALA A 292 3.55 4.79 -5.17
C ALA A 292 3.79 6.28 -5.47
N GLU A 293 2.97 7.14 -4.87
CA GLU A 293 3.13 8.60 -4.96
C GLU A 293 3.14 9.13 -6.41
N GLY A 294 2.33 8.51 -7.29
CA GLY A 294 2.20 8.92 -8.69
C GLY A 294 3.43 8.60 -9.56
N LYS A 295 4.33 7.73 -9.08
CA LYS A 295 5.50 7.26 -9.82
C LYS A 295 5.59 5.74 -9.76
N VAL A 296 6.36 5.15 -10.68
CA VAL A 296 6.80 3.77 -10.60
C VAL A 296 8.26 3.74 -10.13
N HIS A 297 8.57 2.78 -9.26
CA HIS A 297 9.89 2.59 -8.67
C HIS A 297 10.31 1.14 -8.84
N ASP A 298 11.61 0.91 -9.06
CA ASP A 298 12.23 -0.40 -8.90
C ASP A 298 12.37 -0.71 -7.41
N LEU A 299 11.83 -1.84 -6.96
CA LEU A 299 11.90 -2.24 -5.54
C LEU A 299 13.36 -2.42 -5.07
N ASN A 300 14.31 -2.70 -5.96
CA ASN A 300 15.72 -2.79 -5.62
C ASN A 300 16.31 -1.44 -5.17
N ASP A 301 15.73 -0.32 -5.58
CA ASP A 301 16.16 1.03 -5.16
C ASP A 301 15.50 1.45 -3.83
N LEU A 302 14.40 0.80 -3.46
CA LEU A 302 13.60 1.14 -2.26
C LEU A 302 13.97 0.31 -1.04
N ILE A 303 14.60 -0.85 -1.26
CA ILE A 303 14.95 -1.81 -0.23
C ILE A 303 16.45 -1.74 0.05
N THR A 304 16.82 -1.66 1.33
CA THR A 304 18.22 -1.93 1.72
C THR A 304 18.46 -3.44 1.65
N LEU A 305 19.00 -3.92 0.52
CA LEU A 305 19.17 -5.35 0.23
C LEU A 305 20.42 -5.93 0.92
N PRO A 306 20.34 -7.16 1.47
CA PRO A 306 21.54 -7.93 1.82
C PRO A 306 22.43 -8.17 0.60
N LYS A 307 23.73 -8.33 0.83
CA LYS A 307 24.70 -8.63 -0.25
C LYS A 307 24.27 -9.89 -1.01
N GLY A 308 24.21 -9.80 -2.34
CA GLY A 308 23.85 -10.92 -3.21
C GLY A 308 22.36 -11.21 -3.31
N VAL A 309 21.49 -10.36 -2.75
CA VAL A 309 20.03 -10.48 -2.88
C VAL A 309 19.51 -9.44 -3.86
N THR A 310 18.65 -9.86 -4.78
CA THR A 310 17.99 -8.98 -5.78
C THR A 310 16.51 -9.32 -5.89
N VAL A 311 15.62 -8.33 -5.87
CA VAL A 311 14.18 -8.50 -6.06
C VAL A 311 13.87 -8.75 -7.54
N LYS A 312 13.20 -9.86 -7.83
CA LYS A 312 12.84 -10.30 -9.19
C LYS A 312 11.41 -9.94 -9.60
N ALA A 313 10.47 -9.98 -8.66
CA ALA A 313 9.06 -9.71 -8.92
C ALA A 313 8.34 -9.47 -7.58
N ALA A 314 7.30 -8.65 -7.60
CA ALA A 314 6.34 -8.54 -6.50
C ALA A 314 4.99 -9.11 -6.93
N PHE A 315 4.35 -9.86 -6.03
CA PHE A 315 3.10 -10.57 -6.32
C PHE A 315 1.91 -10.02 -5.56
N ASP A 316 2.09 -9.62 -4.31
CA ASP A 316 0.97 -9.20 -3.47
C ASP A 316 1.38 -8.07 -2.50
N VAL A 317 0.40 -7.30 -2.05
CA VAL A 317 0.57 -6.17 -1.12
C VAL A 317 -0.63 -6.04 -0.18
N ASN A 318 -0.40 -6.10 1.13
CA ASN A 318 -1.46 -5.93 2.13
C ASN A 318 -1.74 -4.45 2.46
N ASN A 319 -2.74 -4.19 3.31
CA ASN A 319 -3.12 -2.82 3.69
C ASN A 319 -2.11 -2.12 4.60
N ALA A 320 -1.23 -2.86 5.27
CA ALA A 320 -0.06 -2.30 5.97
C ALA A 320 1.06 -1.90 5.01
N GLY A 321 0.92 -2.19 3.71
CA GLY A 321 1.91 -1.90 2.68
C GLY A 321 3.06 -2.91 2.63
N GLN A 322 2.93 -4.05 3.29
CA GLN A 322 3.90 -5.14 3.18
C GLN A 322 3.75 -5.84 1.84
N ILE A 323 4.87 -6.17 1.21
CA ILE A 323 4.92 -6.70 -0.16
C ILE A 323 5.53 -8.09 -0.13
N THR A 324 4.96 -9.05 -0.86
CA THR A 324 5.58 -10.36 -1.12
C THR A 324 6.01 -10.51 -2.56
N GLY A 325 6.87 -11.49 -2.81
CA GLY A 325 7.30 -11.83 -4.16
C GLY A 325 8.50 -12.75 -4.16
N LEU A 326 9.34 -12.61 -5.20
CA LEU A 326 10.55 -13.40 -5.38
C LEU A 326 11.82 -12.54 -5.32
N VAL A 327 12.85 -13.10 -4.71
CA VAL A 327 14.24 -12.64 -4.81
C VAL A 327 15.12 -13.72 -5.43
N ASN A 328 16.19 -13.29 -6.09
CA ASN A 328 17.37 -14.10 -6.31
C ASN A 328 18.29 -13.93 -5.10
N VAL A 329 18.87 -15.03 -4.61
CA VAL A 329 19.94 -15.03 -3.61
C VAL A 329 21.15 -15.72 -4.20
N ALA A 330 22.27 -15.00 -4.31
CA ALA A 330 23.52 -15.54 -4.80
C ALA A 330 24.04 -16.62 -3.84
N ASP A 331 24.33 -17.81 -4.37
CA ASP A 331 24.87 -18.97 -3.66
C ASP A 331 26.25 -19.41 -4.20
N GLY A 332 26.81 -18.63 -5.15
CA GLY A 332 28.04 -18.95 -5.86
C GLY A 332 27.84 -19.70 -7.17
N SER A 333 26.62 -20.17 -7.47
CA SER A 333 26.26 -20.65 -8.80
C SER A 333 25.96 -19.48 -9.75
N TYR A 334 25.96 -19.76 -11.06
CA TYR A 334 25.63 -18.75 -12.07
C TYR A 334 24.18 -18.23 -11.96
N TYR A 335 23.26 -19.06 -11.45
CA TYR A 335 21.83 -18.73 -11.41
C TYR A 335 21.34 -18.25 -10.03
N GLY A 336 22.08 -18.52 -8.95
CA GLY A 336 21.60 -18.29 -7.58
C GLY A 336 20.39 -19.18 -7.24
N VAL A 337 19.86 -19.00 -6.03
CA VAL A 337 18.62 -19.66 -5.60
C VAL A 337 17.47 -18.66 -5.54
N THR A 338 16.27 -19.10 -5.92
CA THR A 338 15.07 -18.26 -5.80
C THR A 338 14.43 -18.46 -4.43
N ARG A 339 14.12 -17.35 -3.75
CA ARG A 339 13.43 -17.35 -2.46
C ARG A 339 12.22 -16.42 -2.49
N GLY A 340 11.27 -16.68 -1.60
CA GLY A 340 10.20 -15.75 -1.28
C GLY A 340 10.72 -14.63 -0.38
N PHE A 341 10.10 -13.46 -0.43
CA PHE A 341 10.42 -12.39 0.51
C PHE A 341 9.17 -11.72 1.08
N VAL A 342 9.37 -10.97 2.16
CA VAL A 342 8.44 -9.96 2.66
C VAL A 342 9.20 -8.65 2.80
N ALA A 343 8.78 -7.62 2.07
CA ALA A 343 9.26 -6.27 2.28
C ALA A 343 8.26 -5.53 3.17
N THR A 344 8.75 -4.95 4.27
CA THR A 344 7.94 -4.17 5.20
C THR A 344 8.32 -2.69 5.07
N PRO A 345 7.36 -1.76 4.93
CA PRO A 345 7.66 -0.35 4.93
C PRO A 345 8.45 0.02 6.18
N LYS A 346 9.56 0.74 6.01
CA LYS A 346 10.26 1.32 7.15
C LYS A 346 9.35 2.33 7.81
N ALA A 347 9.10 2.13 9.09
CA ALA A 347 8.43 3.15 9.89
C ALA A 347 9.25 4.44 9.77
N PHE A 348 8.61 5.48 9.25
CA PHE A 348 9.17 6.82 9.23
C PHE A 348 8.16 7.76 9.87
N ASP A 349 8.67 8.85 10.42
CA ASP A 349 7.84 9.84 11.05
C ASP A 349 7.86 11.12 10.20
N VAL A 350 6.68 11.44 9.66
CA VAL A 350 6.46 12.67 8.87
C VAL A 350 6.92 13.91 9.61
N TYR A 351 6.94 13.91 10.95
CA TYR A 351 7.37 15.05 11.76
C TYR A 351 8.88 15.23 11.88
N THR A 352 9.67 14.24 11.46
CA THR A 352 11.13 14.21 11.66
C THR A 352 11.93 13.80 10.44
N THR A 353 11.32 13.22 9.41
CA THR A 353 11.99 12.80 8.19
C THR A 353 11.96 13.93 7.15
N PRO A 354 13.10 14.54 6.75
CA PRO A 354 13.12 15.57 5.72
C PRO A 354 12.56 15.08 4.37
N GLY A 355 11.98 15.98 3.59
CA GLY A 355 11.41 15.69 2.26
C GLY A 355 9.91 15.96 2.19
N THR A 356 9.35 15.82 0.98
CA THR A 356 7.90 15.72 0.79
C THR A 356 7.49 14.26 0.97
N HIS A 357 6.31 13.96 1.49
CA HIS A 357 5.84 12.59 1.75
C HIS A 357 4.34 12.51 1.48
N HIS A 358 3.85 11.46 0.82
CA HIS A 358 2.42 11.17 0.82
C HIS A 358 2.10 10.13 1.88
N TYR A 359 1.42 10.53 2.95
CA TYR A 359 1.18 9.66 4.10
C TYR A 359 -0.23 9.86 4.67
N ASN A 360 -0.96 8.77 4.87
CA ASN A 360 -2.36 8.74 5.31
C ASN A 360 -3.30 9.64 4.48
N GLY A 361 -3.14 9.60 3.14
CA GLY A 361 -3.96 10.34 2.19
C GLY A 361 -3.72 11.85 2.18
N ARG A 362 -2.61 12.31 2.74
CA ARG A 362 -2.23 13.73 2.79
C ARG A 362 -0.78 13.91 2.33
N ASP A 363 -0.53 15.04 1.70
CA ASP A 363 0.83 15.46 1.37
C ASP A 363 1.43 16.21 2.55
N TRP A 364 2.60 15.77 2.97
CA TRP A 364 3.41 16.34 4.05
C TRP A 364 4.72 16.85 3.48
N LYS A 365 5.29 17.88 4.09
CA LYS A 365 6.62 18.37 3.75
C LYS A 365 7.37 18.70 5.02
N THR A 366 8.55 18.12 5.19
CA THR A 366 9.37 18.32 6.37
C THR A 366 10.76 18.79 6.00
N THR A 367 11.26 19.80 6.70
CA THR A 367 12.63 20.29 6.60
C THR A 367 13.24 20.32 7.99
N CYS A 368 14.49 19.88 8.14
CA CYS A 368 15.15 19.85 9.44
C CYS A 368 16.45 20.67 9.42
N GLU A 369 16.74 21.34 10.51
CA GLU A 369 17.91 22.19 10.69
C GLU A 369 18.50 22.00 12.10
N PRO A 370 19.82 22.14 12.28
CA PRO A 370 20.41 22.22 13.62
C PRO A 370 19.76 23.34 14.43
N TYR A 371 19.37 23.04 15.67
CA TYR A 371 18.75 24.00 16.58
C TYR A 371 19.36 23.90 17.97
N SER A 372 20.29 24.82 18.25
CA SER A 372 21.03 24.86 19.52
C SER A 372 21.67 23.50 19.83
N ARG A 373 21.14 22.73 20.80
CA ARG A 373 21.65 21.41 21.22
C ARG A 373 20.80 20.22 20.76
N THR A 374 19.90 20.44 19.81
CA THR A 374 19.09 19.40 19.14
C THR A 374 18.95 19.75 17.65
N THR A 375 18.13 18.99 16.93
CA THR A 375 17.67 19.30 15.58
C THR A 375 16.20 19.69 15.64
N ARG A 376 15.81 20.71 14.88
CA ARG A 376 14.42 21.14 14.75
C ARG A 376 13.93 20.85 13.35
N CYS A 377 12.81 20.15 13.25
CA CYS A 377 12.12 19.88 12.00
C CYS A 377 10.85 20.74 11.90
N ARG A 378 10.64 21.40 10.77
CA ARG A 378 9.39 22.06 10.41
C ARG A 378 8.59 21.13 9.51
N THR A 379 7.36 20.85 9.89
CA THR A 379 6.42 20.06 9.10
C THR A 379 5.29 20.93 8.61
N GLU A 380 5.01 20.81 7.32
CA GLU A 380 3.93 21.44 6.58
C GLU A 380 3.03 20.36 6.00
N ILE A 381 1.76 20.69 5.78
CA ILE A 381 0.77 19.78 5.23
C ILE A 381 0.00 20.49 4.12
N GLN A 382 -0.33 19.80 3.04
CA GLN A 382 -1.21 20.36 2.02
C GLN A 382 -2.62 20.49 2.60
N ALA A 383 -3.13 21.71 2.66
CA ALA A 383 -4.45 22.00 3.20
C ALA A 383 -5.11 23.18 2.47
N THR A 384 -6.43 23.26 2.57
CA THR A 384 -7.19 24.46 2.22
C THR A 384 -7.34 25.31 3.48
N THR A 385 -6.75 26.50 3.48
CA THR A 385 -6.86 27.48 4.56
C THR A 385 -7.75 28.63 4.12
N ILE A 386 -8.32 29.36 5.09
CA ILE A 386 -9.09 30.57 4.81
C ILE A 386 -8.17 31.76 5.08
N GLN A 387 -7.89 32.53 4.04
CA GLN A 387 -7.08 33.75 4.10
C GLN A 387 -7.98 34.98 3.97
N VAL A 388 -7.60 36.08 4.61
CA VAL A 388 -8.25 37.38 4.41
C VAL A 388 -7.40 38.18 3.43
N ILE A 389 -7.91 38.37 2.21
CA ILE A 389 -7.24 39.12 1.14
C ILE A 389 -8.14 40.30 0.78
N ASN A 390 -7.64 41.53 0.93
CA ASN A 390 -8.39 42.77 0.68
C ASN A 390 -9.76 42.80 1.40
N GLY A 391 -9.80 42.34 2.66
CA GLY A 391 -11.04 42.30 3.46
C GLY A 391 -12.01 41.16 3.12
N ARG A 392 -11.66 40.26 2.18
CA ARG A 392 -12.50 39.12 1.78
C ARG A 392 -11.90 37.79 2.22
N TYR A 393 -12.75 36.87 2.67
CA TYR A 393 -12.37 35.48 2.93
C TYR A 393 -12.16 34.72 1.62
N VAL A 394 -10.98 34.14 1.46
CA VAL A 394 -10.55 33.39 0.27
C VAL A 394 -10.07 32.01 0.70
N HIS A 395 -10.57 30.96 0.05
CA HIS A 395 -10.07 29.61 0.24
C HIS A 395 -8.77 29.45 -0.55
N ALA A 396 -7.65 29.32 0.16
CA ALA A 396 -6.33 29.14 -0.42
C ALA A 396 -5.84 27.71 -0.17
N LYS A 397 -5.63 26.95 -1.25
CA LYS A 397 -5.01 25.63 -1.20
C LYS A 397 -3.49 25.78 -1.30
N GLY A 398 -2.76 25.17 -0.37
CA GLY A 398 -1.30 25.20 -0.39
C GLY A 398 -0.67 24.48 0.79
N TRP A 399 0.65 24.63 0.93
CA TRP A 399 1.38 24.16 2.10
C TRP A 399 1.05 25.04 3.30
N ALA A 400 0.47 24.44 4.33
CA ALA A 400 0.18 25.07 5.60
C ALA A 400 1.10 24.53 6.68
N PHE A 401 1.56 25.40 7.59
CA PHE A 401 2.32 24.98 8.76
C PHE A 401 1.52 23.98 9.59
N ASN A 402 2.11 22.85 9.93
CA ASN A 402 1.54 21.88 10.85
C ASN A 402 2.16 22.00 12.24
N ASN A 403 3.48 21.80 12.36
CA ASN A 403 4.18 21.91 13.64
C ASN A 403 5.69 22.07 13.46
N LEU A 404 6.36 22.38 14.57
CA LEU A 404 7.79 22.16 14.76
C LEU A 404 8.01 20.90 15.60
N THR A 405 9.07 20.14 15.32
CA THR A 405 9.47 18.96 16.08
C THR A 405 10.91 19.11 16.51
N TYR A 406 11.17 19.03 17.80
CA TYR A 406 12.52 18.98 18.34
C TYR A 406 12.89 17.51 18.57
N LEU A 407 13.94 17.06 17.89
CA LEU A 407 14.38 15.66 17.90
C LEU A 407 14.84 15.22 19.31
N PRO A 408 14.87 13.89 19.57
CA PRO A 408 15.21 13.33 20.87
C PRO A 408 16.46 13.98 21.47
N SER A 409 16.30 14.51 22.69
CA SER A 409 17.37 15.18 23.43
C SER A 409 17.12 15.07 24.94
N ALA A 410 18.16 15.19 25.75
CA ALA A 410 18.03 14.99 27.20
C ALA A 410 17.01 15.97 27.82
N ARG A 411 16.08 15.45 28.64
CA ARG A 411 15.04 16.25 29.32
C ARG A 411 15.60 17.42 30.12
N THR A 412 16.83 17.29 30.61
CA THR A 412 17.56 18.33 31.36
C THR A 412 17.83 19.59 30.53
N LEU A 413 17.91 19.49 29.20
CA LEU A 413 18.07 20.64 28.29
C LEU A 413 16.82 21.53 28.21
N TRP A 414 15.68 20.95 28.56
CA TRP A 414 14.35 21.54 28.46
C TRP A 414 13.79 21.99 29.82
N LYS A 415 14.61 21.94 30.87
CA LYS A 415 14.20 22.36 32.20
C LYS A 415 13.71 23.81 32.15
N SER A 416 12.50 24.04 32.68
CA SER A 416 11.83 25.35 32.68
C SER A 416 11.50 25.91 31.29
N ASN A 417 11.61 25.11 30.22
CA ASN A 417 11.15 25.50 28.90
C ASN A 417 9.64 25.17 28.78
N PRO A 418 8.77 26.17 28.54
CA PRO A 418 7.32 25.97 28.45
C PRO A 418 6.86 24.93 27.41
N LEU A 419 7.64 24.69 26.36
CA LEU A 419 7.31 23.71 25.31
C LEU A 419 7.43 22.26 25.79
N ALA A 420 8.10 22.04 26.93
CA ALA A 420 8.42 20.74 27.50
C ALA A 420 8.05 20.62 28.99
N GLN A 421 7.32 21.62 29.50
CA GLN A 421 6.80 21.66 30.85
C GLN A 421 5.27 21.59 30.79
N PRO A 422 4.62 20.54 31.33
CA PRO A 422 3.17 20.43 31.34
C PRO A 422 2.48 21.65 31.98
N GLY A 423 1.34 22.07 31.44
CA GLY A 423 0.53 23.15 31.97
C GLY A 423 0.24 24.27 30.96
N ASN A 424 -0.40 25.33 31.45
CA ASN A 424 -0.66 26.54 30.68
C ASN A 424 0.44 27.57 30.94
N HIS A 425 0.87 28.25 29.89
CA HIS A 425 1.96 29.21 29.93
C HIS A 425 1.59 30.48 29.17
N THR A 426 2.11 31.62 29.61
CA THR A 426 2.07 32.85 28.81
C THR A 426 3.49 33.15 28.31
N ILE A 427 3.68 33.17 27.00
CA ILE A 427 4.98 33.41 26.38
C ILE A 427 4.80 34.56 25.40
N ASN A 428 5.47 35.69 25.64
CA ASN A 428 5.40 36.89 24.80
C ASN A 428 3.95 37.33 24.50
N GLY A 429 3.10 37.34 25.54
CA GLY A 429 1.69 37.74 25.44
C GLY A 429 0.76 36.71 24.81
N ARG A 430 1.26 35.52 24.42
CA ARG A 430 0.46 34.44 23.85
C ARG A 430 0.21 33.34 24.87
N GLN A 431 -0.99 32.77 24.83
CA GLN A 431 -1.36 31.62 25.67
C GLN A 431 -0.89 30.33 24.99
N TRP A 432 -0.22 29.49 25.78
CA TRP A 432 0.31 28.19 25.39
C TRP A 432 -0.21 27.12 26.35
N LYS A 433 -0.43 25.92 25.84
CA LYS A 433 -0.77 24.73 26.61
C LYS A 433 0.20 23.62 26.24
N THR A 434 0.79 22.96 27.22
CA THR A 434 1.72 21.85 27.00
C THR A 434 1.27 20.62 27.77
N GLU A 435 1.34 19.47 27.12
CA GLU A 435 1.08 18.15 27.69
C GLU A 435 2.30 17.26 27.44
N CYS A 436 2.58 16.33 28.35
CA CYS A 436 3.71 15.40 28.22
C CYS A 436 3.37 14.03 28.80
N ASP A 437 4.07 13.00 28.31
CA ASP A 437 4.10 11.65 28.87
C ASP A 437 2.70 11.01 29.10
N ASN A 438 1.73 11.36 28.26
CA ASN A 438 0.35 10.85 28.33
C ASN A 438 -0.03 10.07 27.05
N ALA A 439 -1.24 9.51 27.01
CA ALA A 439 -1.72 8.73 25.86
C ALA A 439 -1.75 9.54 24.54
N HIS A 440 -1.87 10.87 24.61
CA HIS A 440 -1.91 11.74 23.44
C HIS A 440 -0.50 12.11 22.92
N THR A 441 0.49 12.20 23.80
CA THR A 441 1.87 12.58 23.45
C THR A 441 2.79 11.38 23.26
N GLY A 442 2.42 10.22 23.82
CA GLY A 442 3.33 9.10 24.03
C GLY A 442 4.27 9.34 25.22
N ARG A 443 5.01 8.29 25.60
CA ARG A 443 6.12 8.39 26.57
C ARG A 443 7.30 9.11 25.93
N ASN A 444 8.09 9.83 26.74
CA ASN A 444 9.26 10.58 26.32
C ASN A 444 8.95 11.67 25.28
N GLY A 445 7.78 12.30 25.42
CA GLY A 445 7.33 13.31 24.48
C GLY A 445 6.44 14.36 25.13
N CYS A 446 6.52 15.58 24.61
CA CYS A 446 5.57 16.65 24.89
C CYS A 446 4.95 17.16 23.59
N ARG A 447 3.69 17.58 23.68
CA ARG A 447 3.02 18.38 22.64
C ARG A 447 2.63 19.72 23.24
N SER A 448 2.86 20.79 22.50
CA SER A 448 2.43 22.13 22.87
C SER A 448 1.52 22.75 21.81
N TYR A 449 0.57 23.52 22.30
CA TYR A 449 -0.52 24.15 21.57
C TYR A 449 -0.49 25.64 21.85
N MET A 450 -0.85 26.45 20.87
CA MET A 450 -0.98 27.89 21.00
C MET A 450 -2.45 28.27 20.82
N LEU A 451 -2.97 29.14 21.69
CA LEU A 451 -4.31 29.68 21.52
C LEU A 451 -4.26 30.75 20.42
N VAL A 452 -5.02 30.53 19.35
CA VAL A 452 -5.10 31.44 18.20
C VAL A 452 -6.54 31.58 17.73
N SER A 453 -6.86 32.75 17.18
CA SER A 453 -8.12 32.96 16.48
C SER A 453 -8.07 32.31 15.10
N VAL A 454 -8.95 31.34 14.85
CA VAL A 454 -9.09 30.64 13.57
C VAL A 454 -10.39 31.04 12.90
N ILE A 455 -10.40 31.05 11.57
CA ILE A 455 -11.61 31.25 10.78
C ILE A 455 -12.17 29.87 10.41
N THR A 456 -13.44 29.64 10.69
CA THR A 456 -14.18 28.47 10.23
C THR A 456 -15.16 28.84 9.14
N ALA A 457 -15.26 28.01 8.10
CA ALA A 457 -16.27 28.11 7.06
C ALA A 457 -17.34 27.03 7.24
N THR A 458 -18.61 27.41 7.15
CA THR A 458 -19.75 26.48 7.16
C THR A 458 -20.51 26.62 5.85
N ALA A 459 -20.69 25.50 5.13
CA ALA A 459 -21.39 25.51 3.86
C ALA A 459 -22.87 25.86 4.04
N THR A 460 -23.43 26.67 3.15
CA THR A 460 -24.84 27.07 3.17
C THR A 460 -25.65 26.20 2.20
N THR A 461 -26.92 25.94 2.54
CA THR A 461 -27.85 25.11 1.74
C THR A 461 -28.13 25.68 0.33
N GLY A 462 -27.93 26.99 0.11
CA GLY A 462 -28.04 27.64 -1.20
C GLY A 462 -26.73 27.75 -1.98
N GLY A 463 -25.65 27.10 -1.53
CA GLY A 463 -24.30 27.31 -2.05
C GLY A 463 -23.59 28.51 -1.40
N GLY A 464 -22.26 28.44 -1.29
CA GLY A 464 -21.44 29.41 -0.56
C GLY A 464 -21.09 28.98 0.87
N TYR A 465 -20.51 29.91 1.64
CA TYR A 465 -20.05 29.68 3.00
C TYR A 465 -20.38 30.87 3.91
N THR A 466 -20.72 30.60 5.17
CA THR A 466 -20.64 31.56 6.27
C THR A 466 -19.31 31.40 7.00
N TYR A 467 -18.75 32.51 7.47
CA TYR A 467 -17.46 32.53 8.16
C TYR A 467 -17.63 33.00 9.60
N ALA A 468 -16.94 32.33 10.53
CA ALA A 468 -16.88 32.73 11.93
C ALA A 468 -15.44 32.70 12.43
N VAL A 469 -15.08 33.68 13.26
CA VAL A 469 -13.80 33.70 13.98
C VAL A 469 -14.02 33.10 15.36
N ARG A 470 -13.17 32.15 15.75
CA ARG A 470 -13.19 31.55 17.09
C ARG A 470 -11.79 31.28 17.58
N ASP A 471 -11.56 31.42 18.88
CA ASP A 471 -10.30 31.03 19.49
C ASP A 471 -10.23 29.51 19.66
N ALA A 472 -9.09 28.93 19.30
CA ALA A 472 -8.84 27.51 19.40
C ALA A 472 -7.39 27.22 19.79
N TRP A 473 -7.19 26.17 20.58
CA TRP A 473 -5.88 25.60 20.83
C TRP A 473 -5.41 24.86 19.58
N VAL A 474 -4.44 25.43 18.88
CA VAL A 474 -3.86 24.85 17.66
C VAL A 474 -2.53 24.21 18.00
N PHE A 475 -2.38 22.95 17.59
CA PHE A 475 -1.14 22.19 17.73
C PHE A 475 0.04 22.93 17.09
N ASN A 476 1.19 22.98 17.78
CA ASN A 476 2.29 23.83 17.34
C ASN A 476 3.67 23.18 17.47
N ASN A 477 3.97 22.48 18.57
CA ASN A 477 5.27 21.81 18.71
C ASN A 477 5.18 20.39 19.27
N ILE A 478 6.15 19.58 18.89
CA ILE A 478 6.53 18.31 19.52
C ILE A 478 7.93 18.46 20.10
N VAL A 479 8.14 18.07 21.35
CA VAL A 479 9.48 17.88 21.93
C VAL A 479 9.66 16.41 22.25
N ARG A 480 10.74 15.79 21.78
CA ARG A 480 11.08 14.40 22.10
C ARG A 480 12.26 14.31 23.05
N PHE A 481 12.20 13.35 23.95
CA PHE A 481 13.25 13.07 24.93
C PHE A 481 14.00 11.77 24.58
N SER A 482 15.30 11.75 24.86
CA SER A 482 16.21 10.59 24.74
C SER A 482 16.45 9.91 26.08
#